data_AF-A0A925UTJ3-F1
#
_entry.id   AF-A0A925UTJ3-F1
#
_cell.length_a   1.000
_cell.length_b   1.000
_cell.length_c   1.000
_cell.angle_alpha   90.00
_cell.angle_beta   90.00
_cell.angle_gamma   90.00
#
_symmetry.space_group_name_H-M   'P 1'
#
loop_
_entity.id
_entity.type
_entity.pdbx_description
1 polymer ?
#
loop_
_entity_poly.entity_id
_entity_poly.type
_entity_poly.pdbx_seq_one_letter_code
_entity_poly.pdbx_strand_id
1 'polypeptide(L)'
;MRKRQEELSMRQKAAIMLMVLGPQSSGNVVRHLDEDQIEVLSLELARLDKVTPEQREGVIREFYEVAIAQDYIAEGGVEHARRVLEEAFGNDRAEEVIK
;
A
#
# COMPACT_ATOMS: atom_id res chain seq x y z
N MET A 1 -2.73 8.46 -30.03
CA MET A 1 -3.20 7.18 -29.44
C MET A 1 -2.81 7.18 -27.96
N ARG A 2 -3.78 7.29 -27.03
CA ARG A 2 -3.48 7.15 -25.59
C ARG A 2 -3.14 5.68 -25.35
N LYS A 3 -1.91 5.36 -24.96
CA LYS A 3 -1.59 4.02 -24.44
C LYS A 3 -2.58 3.76 -23.31
N ARG A 4 -3.40 2.71 -23.46
CA ARG A 4 -4.18 2.16 -22.36
C ARG A 4 -3.12 1.87 -21.29
N GLN A 5 -3.13 2.59 -20.16
CA GLN A 5 -2.32 2.15 -19.02
C GLN A 5 -2.81 0.74 -18.74
N GLU A 6 -1.96 -0.26 -18.98
CA GLU A 6 -2.31 -1.65 -18.71
C GLU A 6 -2.63 -1.73 -17.22
N GLU A 7 -3.87 -2.08 -16.91
CA GLU A 7 -4.32 -2.25 -15.54
C GLU A 7 -3.47 -3.33 -14.88
N LEU A 8 -2.82 -2.97 -13.76
CA LEU A 8 -2.00 -3.90 -13.01
C LEU A 8 -2.88 -5.01 -12.44
N SER A 9 -2.49 -6.26 -12.70
CA SER A 9 -3.11 -7.40 -12.01
C SER A 9 -2.81 -7.36 -10.51
N MET A 10 -3.65 -8.00 -9.69
CA MET A 10 -3.43 -8.05 -8.23
C MET A 10 -2.05 -8.60 -7.85
N ARG A 11 -1.55 -9.58 -8.61
CA ARG A 11 -0.21 -10.17 -8.40
C ARG A 11 0.91 -9.16 -8.67
N GLN A 12 0.79 -8.38 -9.74
CA GLN A 12 1.72 -7.30 -10.03
C GLN A 12 1.64 -6.20 -8.96
N LYS A 13 0.44 -5.84 -8.49
CA LYS A 13 0.28 -4.88 -7.39
C LYS A 13 0.95 -5.36 -6.11
N ALA A 14 0.79 -6.64 -5.75
CA ALA A 14 1.45 -7.24 -4.59
C ALA A 14 2.98 -7.22 -4.72
N ALA A 15 3.52 -7.57 -5.90
CA ALA A 15 4.94 -7.50 -6.17
C ALA A 15 5.47 -6.04 -6.10
N ILE A 16 4.75 -5.07 -6.65
CA ILE A 16 5.07 -3.65 -6.53
C ILE A 16 5.08 -3.21 -5.06
N MET A 17 4.12 -3.67 -4.26
CA MET A 17 4.06 -3.35 -2.84
C MET A 17 5.27 -3.89 -2.07
N LEU A 18 5.69 -5.13 -2.35
CA LEU A 18 6.93 -5.68 -1.78
C LEU A 18 8.18 -4.89 -2.21
N MET A 19 8.22 -4.37 -3.43
CA MET A 19 9.31 -3.50 -3.87
C MET A 19 9.31 -2.16 -3.11
N VAL A 20 8.14 -1.57 -2.87
CA VAL A 20 7.98 -0.30 -2.14
C VAL A 20 8.41 -0.44 -0.67
N LEU A 21 8.01 -1.54 -0.03
CA LEU A 21 8.35 -1.83 1.37
C LEU A 21 9.85 -2.07 1.59
N GLY A 22 10.57 -2.48 0.55
CA GLY A 22 11.99 -2.78 0.60
C GLY A 22 12.32 -4.11 1.31
N PRO A 23 13.57 -4.58 1.23
CA PRO A 23 13.93 -5.96 1.58
C PRO A 23 13.62 -6.35 3.03
N GLN A 24 13.81 -5.43 3.98
CA GLN A 24 13.61 -5.69 5.41
C GLN A 24 12.13 -5.94 5.73
N SER A 25 11.26 -5.00 5.36
CA SER A 25 9.82 -5.08 5.61
C SER A 25 9.17 -6.19 4.79
N SER A 26 9.57 -6.35 3.53
CA SER A 26 9.07 -7.42 2.67
C SER A 26 9.44 -8.81 3.18
N GLY A 27 10.63 -8.98 3.78
CA GLY A 27 11.00 -10.23 4.44
C GLY A 27 10.05 -10.60 5.58
N ASN A 28 9.49 -9.62 6.29
CA ASN A 28 8.49 -9.88 7.33
C ASN A 28 7.15 -10.32 6.74
N VAL A 29 6.73 -9.72 5.61
CA VAL A 29 5.48 -10.10 4.92
C VAL A 29 5.59 -11.52 4.35
N VAL A 30 6.66 -11.80 3.60
CA VAL A 30 6.88 -13.07 2.89
C VAL A 30 6.93 -14.26 3.85
N ARG A 31 7.38 -14.09 5.11
CA ARG A 31 7.38 -15.16 6.13
C ARG A 31 6.00 -15.67 6.52
N HIS A 32 4.93 -14.94 6.19
CA HIS A 32 3.54 -15.35 6.47
C HIS A 32 2.86 -16.00 5.27
N LEU A 33 3.57 -16.17 4.16
CA LEU A 33 3.04 -16.74 2.92
C LEU A 33 3.43 -18.22 2.80
N ASP A 34 2.59 -18.99 2.10
CA ASP A 34 2.91 -20.37 1.74
C ASP A 34 3.89 -20.43 0.54
N GLU A 35 4.45 -21.61 0.29
CA GLU A 35 5.47 -21.81 -0.75
C GLU A 35 4.98 -21.41 -2.15
N ASP A 36 3.72 -21.75 -2.47
CA ASP A 36 3.09 -21.43 -3.76
C ASP A 36 2.95 -19.91 -3.96
N GLN A 37 2.53 -19.19 -2.91
CA GLN A 37 2.43 -17.73 -2.91
C GLN A 37 3.80 -17.06 -3.06
N ILE A 38 4.81 -17.59 -2.38
CA ILE A 38 6.19 -17.11 -2.46
C ILE A 38 6.72 -17.29 -3.89
N GLU A 39 6.51 -18.44 -4.51
CA GLU A 39 6.91 -18.71 -5.88
C GLU A 39 6.25 -17.73 -6.85
N VAL A 40 4.93 -17.57 -6.75
CA VAL A 40 4.17 -16.66 -7.60
C VAL A 40 4.67 -15.23 -7.47
N LEU A 41 4.87 -14.72 -6.25
CA LEU A 41 5.34 -13.35 -6.03
C LEU A 41 6.78 -13.16 -6.50
N SER A 42 7.63 -14.17 -6.35
CA SER A 42 9.01 -14.13 -6.83
C SER A 42 9.07 -14.05 -8.36
N LEU A 43 8.23 -14.82 -9.04
CA LEU A 43 8.10 -14.78 -10.50
C LEU A 43 7.58 -13.42 -10.99
N GLU A 44 6.61 -12.84 -10.30
CA GLU A 44 6.07 -11.53 -10.65
C GLU A 44 7.10 -10.42 -10.40
N LEU A 45 7.82 -10.45 -9.27
CA LEU A 45 8.93 -9.54 -9.00
C LEU A 45 10.02 -9.60 -10.08
N ALA A 46 10.37 -10.80 -10.55
CA ALA A 46 11.36 -10.99 -11.60
C ALA A 46 10.89 -10.51 -12.99
N ARG A 47 9.57 -10.49 -13.22
CA ARG A 47 8.94 -10.09 -14.49
C ARG A 47 8.48 -8.62 -14.49
N LEU A 48 8.53 -7.94 -13.36
CA LEU A 48 8.14 -6.54 -13.27
C LEU A 48 9.06 -5.68 -14.13
N ASP A 49 8.49 -5.09 -15.17
CA ASP A 49 9.11 -4.04 -15.96
C ASP A 49 9.20 -2.73 -15.18
N LYS A 50 9.60 -1.65 -15.85
CA LYS A 50 9.68 -0.31 -15.26
C LYS A 50 8.33 0.14 -14.70
N VAL A 51 8.23 0.16 -13.37
CA VAL A 51 7.08 0.71 -12.64
C VAL A 51 7.16 2.23 -12.65
N THR A 52 6.12 2.87 -13.19
CA THR A 52 6.02 4.34 -13.19
C THR A 52 5.71 4.89 -11.79
N PRO A 53 6.09 6.14 -11.46
CA PRO A 53 5.70 6.78 -10.20
C PRO A 53 4.19 6.74 -9.95
N GLU A 54 3.39 6.95 -10.99
CA GLU A 54 1.92 6.97 -10.91
C GLU A 54 1.35 5.58 -10.56
N GLN A 55 1.90 4.52 -11.16
CA GLN A 55 1.55 3.14 -10.82
C GLN A 55 1.92 2.80 -9.38
N ARG A 56 3.11 3.22 -8.93
CA ARG A 56 3.57 3.02 -7.55
C ARG A 56 2.63 3.71 -6.56
N GLU A 57 2.31 4.97 -6.79
CA GLU A 57 1.42 5.75 -5.92
C GLU A 57 0.01 5.15 -5.88
N GLY A 58 -0.52 4.72 -7.03
CA GLY A 58 -1.81 4.05 -7.10
C GLY A 58 -1.88 2.78 -6.27
N VAL A 59 -0.84 1.93 -6.35
CA VAL A 59 -0.75 0.70 -5.53
C VAL A 59 -0.69 1.04 -4.04
N ILE A 60 0.15 1.99 -3.63
CA ILE A 60 0.25 2.39 -2.22
C ILE A 60 -1.10 2.87 -1.69
N ARG A 61 -1.79 3.72 -2.47
CA ARG A 61 -3.10 4.26 -2.08
C ARG A 61 -4.15 3.16 -1.90
N GLU A 62 -4.22 2.22 -2.83
CA GLU A 62 -5.17 1.09 -2.75
C GLU A 62 -4.91 0.21 -1.52
N PHE A 63 -3.64 -0.11 -1.23
CA PHE A 63 -3.27 -0.88 -0.03
C PHE A 63 -3.56 -0.10 1.25
N TYR A 64 -3.30 1.21 1.25
CA TYR A 64 -3.64 2.08 2.38
C TYR A 64 -5.14 2.13 2.62
N GLU A 65 -5.95 2.32 1.57
CA GLU A 65 -7.42 2.30 1.64
C GLU A 65 -7.96 0.98 2.22
N VAL A 66 -7.37 -0.15 1.85
CA VAL A 66 -7.72 -1.46 2.43
C VAL A 66 -7.33 -1.54 3.91
N ALA A 67 -6.13 -1.07 4.26
CA ALA A 67 -5.66 -1.06 5.65
C ALA A 67 -6.54 -0.17 6.55
N ILE A 68 -6.85 1.05 6.11
CA ILE A 68 -7.71 1.96 6.88
C ILE A 68 -9.17 1.48 6.93
N ALA A 69 -9.66 0.79 5.90
CA ALA A 69 -11.01 0.21 5.93
C ALA A 69 -11.11 -0.90 6.99
N GLN A 70 -10.02 -1.64 7.22
CA GLN A 70 -9.92 -2.60 8.33
C GLN A 70 -9.84 -1.89 9.69
N ASP A 71 -9.13 -0.77 9.80
CA ASP A 71 -9.06 0.04 11.02
C ASP A 71 -10.37 0.81 11.33
N TYR A 72 -11.16 1.18 10.30
CA TYR A 72 -12.45 1.86 10.44
C TYR A 72 -13.49 1.03 11.21
N ILE A 73 -13.33 -0.30 11.22
CA ILE A 73 -14.18 -1.22 11.98
C ILE A 73 -13.77 -1.21 13.47
N ALA A 74 -12.52 -0.87 13.80
CA ALA A 74 -11.98 -0.88 15.14
C ALA A 74 -12.05 0.48 15.85
N GLU A 75 -11.90 1.58 15.11
CA GLU A 75 -11.94 2.95 15.65
C GLU A 75 -12.72 3.86 14.69
N GLY A 76 -13.75 4.56 15.18
CA GLY A 76 -14.64 5.38 14.35
C GLY A 76 -13.91 6.43 13.50
N GLY A 77 -14.53 6.85 12.38
CA GLY A 77 -13.90 7.68 11.35
C GLY A 77 -13.26 9.00 11.77
N VAL A 78 -13.71 9.61 12.87
CA VAL A 78 -13.12 10.84 13.43
C VAL A 78 -11.77 10.56 14.07
N GLU A 79 -11.62 9.42 14.73
CA GLU A 79 -10.39 8.99 15.40
C GLU A 79 -9.27 8.71 14.39
N HIS A 80 -9.65 8.07 13.29
CA HIS A 80 -8.74 7.80 12.20
C HIS A 80 -8.29 9.08 11.50
N ALA A 81 -9.23 9.99 11.16
CA ALA A 81 -8.89 11.29 10.58
C ALA A 81 -7.93 12.06 11.49
N ARG A 82 -8.08 11.94 12.82
CA ARG A 82 -7.16 12.55 13.78
C ARG A 82 -5.76 11.98 13.68
N ARG A 83 -5.57 10.66 13.78
CA ARG A 83 -4.24 10.05 13.70
C ARG A 83 -3.51 10.40 12.41
N VAL A 84 -4.21 10.38 11.26
CA VAL A 84 -3.64 10.77 9.97
C VAL A 84 -3.15 12.22 9.98
N LEU A 85 -3.94 13.14 10.55
CA LEU A 85 -3.55 14.54 10.67
C LEU A 85 -2.42 14.75 11.69
N GLU A 86 -2.41 14.00 12.80
CA GLU A 86 -1.35 14.03 13.81
C GLU A 86 0.00 13.59 13.23
N GLU A 87 0.03 12.50 12.45
CA GLU A 87 1.26 12.02 11.81
C GLU A 87 1.77 12.94 10.70
N ALA A 88 0.88 13.61 9.98
CA ALA A 88 1.25 14.51 8.89
C ALA A 88 1.65 15.92 9.36
N PHE A 89 1.01 16.44 10.41
CA PHE A 89 1.10 17.86 10.79
C PHE A 89 1.37 18.12 12.27
N GLY A 90 1.43 17.09 13.10
CA GLY A 90 1.55 17.20 14.56
C GLY A 90 0.21 17.49 15.27
N ASN A 91 0.13 17.13 16.55
CA ASN A 91 -1.10 17.21 17.36
C ASN A 91 -1.80 18.56 17.30
N ASP A 92 -1.08 19.66 17.51
CA ASP A 92 -1.67 20.99 17.59
C ASP A 92 -2.42 21.37 16.31
N ARG A 93 -1.87 21.00 15.15
CA ARG A 93 -2.45 21.32 13.84
C ARG A 93 -3.54 20.34 13.44
N ALA A 94 -3.47 19.09 13.91
CA ALA A 94 -4.52 18.11 13.73
C ALA A 94 -5.81 18.50 14.48
N GLU A 95 -5.69 18.99 15.71
CA GLU A 95 -6.85 19.46 16.51
C GLU A 95 -7.54 20.67 15.88
N GLU A 96 -6.79 21.61 15.29
CA GLU A 96 -7.36 22.78 14.61
C GLU A 96 -8.19 22.39 13.38
N VAL A 97 -7.80 21.34 12.67
CA VAL A 97 -8.46 20.90 11.42
C VAL A 97 -9.72 20.06 11.68
N ILE A 98 -9.81 19.38 12.83
CA ILE A 98 -10.93 18.49 13.18
C ILE A 98 -12.09 19.21 13.88
N LYS A 99 -11.88 20.43 14.35
CA LYS A 99 -12.93 21.29 14.92
C LYS A 99 -13.99 21.69 13.89
#